data_AF-A0A7K2YPD4-F1
#
_entry.id   AF-A0A7K2YPD4-F1
#
_cell.length_a   1.000
_cell.length_b   1.000
_cell.length_c   1.000
_cell.angle_alpha   90.00
_cell.angle_beta   90.00
_cell.angle_gamma   90.00
#
_symmetry.space_group_name_H-M   'P 1'
#
loop_
_entity.id
_entity.type
_entity.pdbx_description
1 polymer ?
#
loop_
_entity_poly.entity_id
_entity_poly.type
_entity_poly.pdbx_seq_one_letter_code
_entity_poly.pdbx_strand_id
1 'polypeptide(L)'
;MTLKDVPAESYAGMRGDWRLGDGWVDDAGRSVSNARMREMTTAAPTDLDAYVAYLREHGLHWWVRYQPADRFRYFQLVEAGLYAGLALVLLAVTLERLQRSAA
;
A
#
# COMPACT_ATOMS: atom_id res chain seq x y z
N MET A 1 -3.47 -17.58 -20.42
CA MET A 1 -3.10 -18.20 -19.12
C MET A 1 -4.22 -17.87 -18.14
N THR A 2 -4.91 -18.87 -17.55
CA THR A 2 -6.09 -18.58 -16.71
C THR A 2 -5.65 -18.40 -15.25
N LEU A 3 -6.29 -17.49 -14.49
CA LEU A 3 -5.89 -17.12 -13.12
C LEU A 3 -5.58 -18.33 -12.22
N LYS A 4 -6.31 -19.44 -12.38
CA LYS A 4 -6.12 -20.72 -11.68
C LYS A 4 -4.74 -21.40 -11.84
N ASP A 5 -3.95 -21.03 -12.84
CA ASP A 5 -2.69 -21.70 -13.19
C ASP A 5 -1.46 -20.99 -12.56
N VAL A 6 -1.69 -19.91 -11.81
CA VAL A 6 -0.65 -19.20 -11.05
C VAL A 6 -0.40 -19.96 -9.73
N PRO A 7 0.85 -20.25 -9.32
CA PRO A 7 1.17 -20.93 -8.06
C PRO A 7 0.59 -20.19 -6.85
N ALA A 8 0.12 -20.93 -5.83
CA ALA A 8 -0.40 -20.37 -4.57
C ALA A 8 0.56 -19.35 -3.91
N GLU A 9 1.88 -19.56 -4.08
CA GLU A 9 2.94 -18.67 -3.60
C GLU A 9 2.93 -17.30 -4.29
N SER A 10 2.48 -17.20 -5.55
CA SER A 10 2.33 -15.92 -6.25
C SER A 10 1.08 -15.13 -5.81
N TYR A 11 0.24 -15.72 -4.96
CA TYR A 11 -0.85 -15.03 -4.26
C TYR A 11 -0.48 -14.61 -2.83
N ALA A 12 0.74 -14.91 -2.36
CA ALA A 12 1.28 -14.26 -1.16
C ALA A 12 1.38 -12.75 -1.49
N GLY A 13 0.42 -11.95 -1.00
CA GLY A 13 0.18 -10.58 -1.48
C GLY A 13 -1.27 -10.27 -1.89
N MET A 14 -2.18 -11.24 -2.02
CA MET A 14 -3.52 -11.00 -2.63
C MET A 14 -4.73 -11.06 -1.69
N ARG A 15 -4.67 -11.65 -0.49
CA ARG A 15 -5.81 -11.68 0.44
C ARG A 15 -5.42 -11.22 1.83
N GLY A 16 -5.78 -9.97 2.15
CA GLY A 16 -5.59 -9.36 3.46
C GLY A 16 -4.32 -8.51 3.58
N ASP A 17 -3.37 -8.65 2.66
CA ASP A 17 -2.18 -7.81 2.61
C ASP A 17 -2.55 -6.41 2.14
N TRP A 18 -2.02 -5.40 2.84
CA TRP A 18 -2.34 -4.01 2.57
C TRP A 18 -1.23 -3.40 1.72
N ARG A 19 -1.63 -2.84 0.57
CA ARG A 19 -0.70 -2.21 -0.38
C ARG A 19 -0.37 -0.81 0.10
N LEU A 20 0.92 -0.55 0.29
CA LEU A 20 1.47 0.75 0.65
C LEU A 20 1.79 1.61 -0.57
N GLY A 21 2.03 0.96 -1.71
CA GLY A 21 2.31 1.64 -2.96
C GLY A 21 2.64 0.65 -4.06
N ASP A 22 2.48 1.13 -5.28
CA ASP A 22 2.74 0.38 -6.49
C ASP A 22 3.14 1.35 -7.61
N GLY A 23 3.63 0.79 -8.71
CA GLY A 23 3.87 1.55 -9.92
C GLY A 23 4.76 0.82 -10.90
N TRP A 24 5.15 1.54 -11.95
CA TRP A 24 6.07 1.05 -12.97
C TRP A 24 7.49 1.50 -12.69
N VAL A 25 8.43 0.57 -12.82
CA VAL A 25 9.87 0.82 -12.74
C VAL A 25 10.57 0.32 -14.00
N ASP A 26 11.68 0.96 -14.34
CA ASP A 26 12.58 0.45 -15.38
C ASP A 26 13.47 -0.69 -14.85
N ASP A 27 14.28 -1.29 -15.72
CA ASP A 27 15.24 -2.33 -15.36
C ASP A 27 16.28 -1.89 -14.30
N ALA A 28 16.50 -0.57 -14.15
CA ALA A 28 17.36 -0.01 -13.12
C ALA A 28 16.61 0.25 -11.79
N GLY A 29 15.34 -0.14 -11.70
CA GLY A 29 14.48 0.05 -10.53
C GLY A 29 14.00 1.50 -10.33
N ARG A 30 14.17 2.38 -11.32
CA ARG A 30 13.75 3.79 -11.22
C ARG A 30 12.29 3.92 -11.62
N SER A 31 11.56 4.76 -10.89
CA SER A 31 10.16 5.05 -11.19
C SER A 31 10.02 5.67 -12.59
N VAL A 32 9.04 5.17 -13.33
CA VAL A 32 8.75 5.62 -14.68
C VAL A 32 7.72 6.75 -14.62
N SER A 33 8.00 7.85 -15.31
CA SER A 33 7.10 9.00 -15.33
C SER A 33 5.79 8.69 -16.07
N ASN A 34 4.71 9.35 -15.67
CA ASN A 34 3.41 9.23 -16.34
C ASN A 34 3.45 9.64 -17.82
N ALA A 35 4.36 10.53 -18.21
CA ALA A 35 4.53 10.92 -19.61
C ALA A 35 5.07 9.75 -20.45
N ARG A 36 6.15 9.10 -19.97
CA ARG A 36 6.73 7.93 -20.63
C ARG A 36 5.76 6.76 -20.64
N MET A 37 5.02 6.55 -19.55
CA MET A 37 4.01 5.50 -19.49
C MET A 37 2.91 5.69 -20.54
N ARG A 38 2.38 6.91 -20.69
CA ARG A 38 1.36 7.22 -21.70
C ARG A 38 1.85 7.01 -23.13
N GLU A 39 3.09 7.41 -23.42
CA GLU A 39 3.71 7.19 -24.73
C GLU A 39 3.76 5.68 -25.05
N MET A 40 4.23 4.88 -24.09
CA MET A 40 4.34 3.43 -24.25
C MET A 40 2.96 2.75 -24.35
N THR A 41 1.97 3.16 -23.54
CA THR A 41 0.60 2.64 -23.64
C THR A 41 -0.07 3.00 -24.98
N THR A 42 0.29 4.14 -25.59
CA THR A 42 -0.28 4.55 -26.89
C THR A 42 0.30 3.71 -28.04
N ALA A 43 1.54 3.26 -27.92
CA ALA A 43 2.21 2.41 -28.89
C ALA A 43 1.96 0.90 -28.68
N ALA A 44 1.42 0.52 -27.51
CA ALA A 44 1.26 -0.87 -27.12
C ALA A 44 0.06 -1.55 -27.80
N PRO A 45 0.10 -2.88 -27.99
CA PRO A 45 -1.05 -3.66 -28.45
C PRO A 45 -2.26 -3.52 -27.53
N THR A 46 -3.47 -3.58 -28.10
CA THR A 46 -4.73 -3.55 -27.34
C THR A 46 -5.06 -4.87 -26.64
N ASP A 47 -4.48 -5.97 -27.11
CA ASP A 47 -4.60 -7.27 -26.46
C ASP A 47 -3.81 -7.29 -25.16
N LEU A 48 -4.41 -7.80 -24.07
CA LEU A 48 -3.85 -7.71 -22.73
C LEU A 48 -2.55 -8.52 -22.56
N ASP A 49 -2.51 -9.73 -23.12
CA ASP A 49 -1.33 -10.59 -23.01
C ASP A 49 -0.17 -9.99 -23.83
N ALA A 50 -0.47 -9.49 -25.03
CA ALA A 50 0.50 -8.79 -25.87
C ALA A 50 0.96 -7.44 -25.27
N TYR A 51 0.07 -6.72 -24.58
CA TYR A 51 0.38 -5.49 -23.85
C TYR A 51 1.38 -5.75 -22.73
N VAL A 52 1.13 -6.77 -21.89
CA VAL A 52 2.01 -7.13 -20.79
C VAL A 52 3.38 -7.59 -21.30
N ALA A 53 3.40 -8.39 -22.38
CA ALA A 53 4.64 -8.80 -23.04
C ALA A 53 5.42 -7.59 -23.57
N TYR A 54 4.74 -6.67 -24.26
CA TYR A 54 5.34 -5.43 -24.79
C TYR A 54 6.00 -4.60 -23.69
N LEU A 55 5.32 -4.36 -22.56
CA LEU A 55 5.90 -3.60 -21.45
C LEU A 55 7.15 -4.29 -20.88
N ARG A 56 7.11 -5.61 -20.72
CA ARG A 56 8.25 -6.38 -20.21
C ARG A 56 9.44 -6.34 -21.17
N GLU A 57 9.20 -6.46 -22.48
CA GLU A 57 10.24 -6.33 -23.51
C GLU A 57 10.88 -4.94 -23.52
N HIS A 58 10.14 -3.91 -23.13
CA HIS A 58 10.64 -2.54 -22.99
C HIS A 58 11.25 -2.24 -21.61
N GLY A 59 11.52 -3.28 -20.82
CA GLY A 59 12.20 -3.17 -19.53
C GLY A 59 11.34 -2.56 -18.42
N LEU A 60 10.01 -2.62 -18.56
CA LEU A 60 9.08 -2.13 -17.55
C LEU A 60 8.58 -3.26 -16.67
N HIS A 61 8.70 -3.06 -15.36
CA HIS A 61 8.23 -3.99 -14.34
C HIS A 61 7.25 -3.31 -13.41
N TRP A 62 6.21 -4.05 -13.01
CA TRP A 62 5.29 -3.61 -11.98
C TRP A 62 5.86 -3.96 -10.62
N TRP A 63 6.06 -2.96 -9.76
CA TRP A 63 6.43 -3.20 -8.36
C TRP A 63 5.22 -2.95 -7.46
N VAL A 64 5.18 -3.69 -6.36
CA VAL A 64 4.21 -3.48 -5.29
C VAL A 64 4.93 -3.59 -3.96
N ARG A 65 4.68 -2.61 -3.09
CA ARG A 65 5.05 -2.68 -1.68
C ARG A 65 3.78 -2.97 -0.89
N TYR A 66 3.80 -4.09 -0.21
CA TYR A 66 2.72 -4.53 0.65
C TYR A 66 3.25 -4.79 2.05
N GLN A 67 2.34 -4.82 3.00
CA GLN A 67 2.60 -5.24 4.35
C GLN A 67 1.74 -6.47 4.65
N PRO A 68 2.28 -7.44 5.41
CA PRO A 68 1.54 -8.63 5.79
C PRO A 68 0.24 -8.31 6.54
N ALA A 69 -0.83 -9.05 6.21
CA ALA A 69 -2.16 -8.91 6.79
C ALA A 69 -2.19 -9.03 8.33
N ASP A 70 -1.34 -9.91 8.87
CA ASP A 70 -1.22 -10.18 10.31
C ASP A 70 -0.69 -8.99 11.10
N ARG A 71 0.01 -8.05 10.43
CA ARG A 71 0.58 -6.85 11.07
C ARG A 71 -0.45 -5.75 11.33
N PHE A 72 -1.54 -5.70 10.56
CA PHE A 72 -2.54 -4.64 10.66
C PHE A 72 -3.14 -4.52 12.07
N ARG A 73 -3.44 -5.66 12.71
CA ARG A 73 -4.04 -5.69 14.06
C ARG A 73 -3.12 -5.08 15.11
N TYR A 74 -1.82 -5.32 15.02
CA TYR A 74 -0.85 -4.75 15.95
C TYR A 74 -0.77 -3.23 15.82
N PHE A 75 -0.77 -2.70 14.58
CA PHE A 75 -0.81 -1.25 14.37
C PHE A 75 -2.08 -0.63 14.96
N GLN A 76 -3.24 -1.22 14.70
CA GLN A 76 -4.51 -0.72 15.22
C GLN A 76 -4.57 -0.72 16.76
N LEU A 77 -4.02 -1.76 17.41
CA LEU A 77 -3.96 -1.81 18.87
C LEU A 77 -3.03 -0.74 19.46
N VAL A 78 -1.87 -0.51 18.85
CA VAL A 78 -0.94 0.53 19.29
C VAL A 78 -1.55 1.92 19.09
N GLU A 79 -2.13 2.19 17.93
CA GLU A 79 -2.76 3.46 17.60
C GLU A 79 -3.96 3.76 18.52
N ALA A 80 -4.83 2.77 18.71
CA ALA A 80 -5.96 2.89 19.64
C ALA A 80 -5.47 3.12 21.08
N GLY A 81 -4.44 2.39 21.53
CA GLY A 81 -3.87 2.57 22.86
C GLY A 81 -3.26 3.96 23.07
N LEU A 82 -2.55 4.49 22.07
CA LEU A 82 -1.97 5.83 22.13
C LEU A 82 -3.04 6.92 22.21
N TYR A 83 -4.05 6.87 21.33
CA TYR A 83 -5.11 7.88 21.35
C TYR A 83 -6.01 7.77 22.59
N ALA A 84 -6.35 6.56 23.02
CA ALA A 84 -7.10 6.36 24.25
C ALA A 84 -6.31 6.84 25.48
N GLY A 85 -5.02 6.52 25.55
CA GLY A 85 -4.13 7.00 26.62
C GLY A 85 -4.04 8.52 26.64
N LEU A 86 -3.86 9.15 25.48
CA LEU A 86 -3.85 10.61 25.36
C LEU A 86 -5.18 11.24 25.79
N ALA A 87 -6.31 10.64 25.38
CA ALA A 87 -7.63 11.11 25.77
C ALA A 87 -7.84 11.04 27.29
N LEU A 88 -7.40 9.96 27.94
CA LEU A 88 -7.47 9.81 29.40
C LEU A 88 -6.60 10.83 30.14
N VAL A 89 -5.39 11.10 29.63
CA VAL A 89 -4.51 12.13 30.21
C VAL A 89 -5.15 13.52 30.10
N LEU A 90 -5.66 13.87 28.92
CA LEU A 90 -6.33 15.16 28.72
C LEU A 90 -7.58 15.29 29.58
N LEU A 91 -8.36 14.22 29.71
CA LEU A 91 -9.52 14.19 30.59
C LEU A 91 -9.12 14.40 32.06
N ALA A 92 -8.10 13.68 32.55
CA ALA A 92 -7.61 13.83 33.92
C ALA A 92 -7.13 15.26 34.20
N VAL A 93 -6.34 15.84 33.29
CA VAL A 93 -5.88 17.23 33.39
C VAL A 93 -7.04 18.21 33.39
N THR A 94 -8.05 17.98 32.54
CA THR A 94 -9.24 18.84 32.47
C THR A 94 -10.03 18.80 33.77
N LEU A 95 -10.22 17.61 34.34
CA LEU A 95 -10.91 17.43 35.62
C LEU A 95 -10.13 18.07 36.78
N GLU A 96 -8.81 17.90 36.82
CA GLU A 96 -7.95 18.53 37.82
C GLU A 96 -8.03 20.06 37.73
N ARG A 97 -7.97 20.62 36.53
CA ARG A 97 -8.11 22.06 36.28
C ARG A 97 -9.47 22.59 36.71
N LEU A 98 -10.55 21.84 36.44
CA LEU A 98 -11.90 22.21 36.84
C LEU A 98 -12.04 22.23 38.36
N GLN A 99 -11.54 21.19 39.05
CA GLN A 99 -11.55 21.10 40.50
C GLN A 99 -10.74 22.23 41.15
N ARG A 100 -9.56 22.55 40.61
CA ARG A 100 -8.73 23.67 41.10
C ARG A 100 -9.34 25.04 40.84
N SER A 101 -10.17 25.19 39.81
CA SER A 101 -10.86 26.45 39.51
C SER A 101 -12.15 26.63 40.32
N ALA A 102 -12.71 25.53 40.85
CA ALA A 102 -13.93 25.54 41.65
C ALA A 102 -13.67 25.64 43.18
N ALA A 103 -12.42 25.50 43.61
CA ALA A 103 -11.94 25.71 44.97
C ALA A 103 -11.33 27.11 45.13
#